data_AF-A0AAE3ED39-F1
#
_entry.id   AF-A0AAE3ED39-F1
#
_cell.length_a   1.000
_cell.length_b   1.000
_cell.length_c   1.000
_cell.angle_alpha   90.00
_cell.angle_beta   90.00
_cell.angle_gamma   90.00
#
_symmetry.space_group_name_H-M   'P 1'
#
loop_
_entity.id
_entity.type
_entity.pdbx_description
1 polymer ?
#
loop_
_entity_poly.entity_id
_entity_poly.type
_entity_poly.pdbx_seq_one_letter_code
_entity_poly.pdbx_strand_id
1 'polypeptide(L)'
;MPRKNITAYDLMISCPGDVTKYVDVVKECIESFNITIGRLNNAEIVGQHWSISSFSQSGDRPQEILNKQFVRDCDAAVAIFWTRFGTSTDKYGSGTEEEIEEMRSAGKQVFTYFVTESVDLNKVDLEQYKKVQEFKAKYEGKEKYGTYSSVSNIEEFRKIFSNHLTMYFLPIIMGEKQVTISSQKESKLIIEDYNDSEEGCVAVLHSDYINGKFVSKMETDIIERIEKTKSIVLQPRIEKVNCEEKKAISEEKNDKVIEIDGTKLTLKETDFFKGLTSNAEIKEEWKKKILSFSNRLGITIDDAFWNVGNLTVSKSLLNPVLGGGGSSLNGNDDEKQHYSEIKDIYWKIEELDEYREFLGIIDSYKIVELVLANDGTTYDEDIDVKLHVGKGNIVKKEELPIPGILTIDDFIEMQFTESVFKMRETDKVIGYVGYPMLPPRINYRINTPFNQPSVEEEYEDSKQKYEDSINQIFCFEIYEKDDEDVLVIHLDYLKHNTKMALPSVLVFKNVPETISYEISSKHTSEVTCGVLKMA
;
A
#
# COMPACT_ATOMS: atom_id res chain seq x y z
N MET A 1 -5.96 39.17 -48.25
CA MET A 1 -5.08 39.66 -47.16
C MET A 1 -3.93 38.67 -47.00
N PRO A 2 -2.72 39.09 -46.63
CA PRO A 2 -1.61 38.15 -46.40
C PRO A 2 -1.94 37.22 -45.22
N ARG A 3 -1.68 35.91 -45.39
CA ARG A 3 -1.73 34.94 -44.29
C ARG A 3 -0.52 35.21 -43.38
N LYS A 4 -0.75 35.51 -42.11
CA LYS A 4 0.31 35.74 -41.11
C LYS A 4 0.41 34.51 -40.19
N ASN A 5 1.59 34.23 -39.66
CA ASN A 5 1.88 33.10 -38.75
C ASN A 5 1.61 31.72 -39.39
N ILE A 6 2.08 31.49 -40.62
CA ILE A 6 2.02 30.15 -41.22
C ILE A 6 3.17 29.30 -40.67
N THR A 7 2.84 28.08 -40.22
CA THR A 7 3.84 27.04 -39.93
C THR A 7 4.10 26.23 -41.19
N ALA A 8 5.35 26.22 -41.66
CA ALA A 8 5.76 25.43 -42.82
C ALA A 8 6.46 24.14 -42.37
N TYR A 9 6.16 23.02 -43.04
CA TYR A 9 6.82 21.74 -42.85
C TYR A 9 7.52 21.30 -44.14
N ASP A 10 8.83 21.07 -44.08
CA ASP A 10 9.62 20.66 -45.23
C ASP A 10 9.55 19.13 -45.42
N LEU A 11 9.00 18.69 -46.55
CA LEU A 11 8.87 17.28 -46.91
C LEU A 11 9.86 16.92 -48.02
N MET A 12 10.90 16.17 -47.68
CA MET A 12 11.89 15.68 -48.64
C MET A 12 11.29 14.62 -49.56
N ILE A 13 11.49 14.77 -50.87
CA ILE A 13 11.15 13.76 -51.87
C ILE A 13 12.43 13.06 -52.31
N SER A 14 12.60 11.82 -51.87
CA SER A 14 13.78 10.99 -52.16
C SER A 14 13.38 9.82 -53.05
N CYS A 15 13.95 9.73 -54.25
CA CYS A 15 13.64 8.60 -55.12
C CYS A 15 14.68 8.40 -56.23
N PRO A 16 14.85 7.16 -56.72
CA PRO A 16 15.63 6.88 -57.92
C PRO A 16 14.96 7.46 -59.19
N GLY A 17 15.73 7.62 -60.26
CA GLY A 17 15.27 8.29 -61.49
C GLY A 17 14.20 7.54 -62.32
N ASP A 18 13.85 6.30 -61.98
CA ASP A 18 12.85 5.48 -62.69
C ASP A 18 11.40 5.70 -62.20
N VAL A 19 11.20 6.51 -61.15
CA VAL A 19 9.88 6.77 -60.54
C VAL A 19 9.45 8.24 -60.63
N THR A 20 9.97 9.01 -61.58
CA THR A 20 9.64 10.44 -61.76
C THR A 20 8.14 10.72 -61.84
N LYS A 21 7.37 9.83 -62.48
CA LYS A 21 5.89 9.94 -62.55
C LYS A 21 5.20 9.93 -61.18
N TYR A 22 5.81 9.32 -60.15
CA TYR A 22 5.30 9.31 -58.79
C TYR A 22 5.68 10.59 -58.01
N VAL A 23 6.78 11.25 -58.38
CA VAL A 23 7.19 12.55 -57.80
C VAL A 23 6.16 13.63 -58.11
N ASP A 24 5.62 13.64 -59.33
CA ASP A 24 4.58 14.61 -59.70
C ASP A 24 3.30 14.39 -58.88
N VAL A 25 2.93 13.13 -58.63
CA VAL A 25 1.80 12.77 -57.77
C VAL A 25 2.02 13.23 -56.33
N VAL A 26 3.24 13.10 -55.79
CA VAL A 26 3.59 13.62 -54.46
C VAL A 26 3.31 15.12 -54.37
N LYS A 27 3.76 15.89 -55.36
CA LYS A 27 3.56 17.34 -55.41
C LYS A 27 2.08 17.71 -55.48
N GLU A 28 1.30 17.01 -56.31
CA GLU A 28 -0.15 17.22 -56.40
C GLU A 28 -0.87 16.91 -55.08
N CYS A 29 -0.46 15.85 -54.36
CA CYS A 29 -1.01 15.52 -53.05
C CYS A 29 -0.67 16.60 -52.00
N ILE A 30 0.55 17.12 -52.00
CA ILE A 30 0.98 18.23 -51.14
C ILE A 30 0.15 19.49 -51.43
N GLU A 31 -0.02 19.85 -52.70
CA GLU A 31 -0.81 21.01 -53.10
C GLU A 31 -2.28 20.86 -52.67
N SER A 32 -2.87 19.68 -52.90
CA SER A 32 -4.22 19.35 -52.46
C SER A 32 -4.38 19.47 -50.95
N PHE A 33 -3.43 18.94 -50.17
CA PHE A 33 -3.39 19.07 -48.72
C PHE A 33 -3.33 20.54 -48.28
N ASN A 34 -2.44 21.34 -48.88
CA ASN A 34 -2.28 22.75 -48.54
C ASN A 34 -3.56 23.55 -48.84
N ILE A 35 -4.26 23.24 -49.93
CA ILE A 35 -5.53 23.90 -50.30
C ILE A 35 -6.66 23.51 -49.34
N THR A 36 -6.79 22.22 -49.02
CA THR A 36 -7.94 21.68 -48.28
C THR A 36 -7.80 21.81 -46.77
N ILE A 37 -6.62 21.46 -46.23
CA ILE A 37 -6.35 21.41 -44.78
C ILE A 37 -5.44 22.58 -44.37
N GLY A 38 -4.35 22.82 -45.10
CA GLY A 38 -3.33 23.80 -44.71
C GLY A 38 -3.87 25.23 -44.58
N ARG A 39 -4.71 25.67 -45.53
CA ARG A 39 -5.32 27.01 -45.52
C ARG A 39 -6.18 27.29 -44.29
N LEU A 40 -6.96 26.32 -43.82
CA LEU A 40 -7.83 26.47 -42.67
C LEU A 40 -7.06 26.52 -41.35
N ASN A 41 -5.88 25.89 -41.31
CA ASN A 41 -5.10 25.70 -40.09
C ASN A 41 -3.80 26.53 -40.03
N ASN A 42 -3.61 27.51 -40.92
CA ASN A 42 -2.36 28.27 -41.05
C ASN A 42 -1.10 27.39 -41.13
N ALA A 43 -1.19 26.28 -41.87
CA ALA A 43 -0.09 25.36 -42.08
C ALA A 43 0.18 25.13 -43.57
N GLU A 44 1.40 24.75 -43.91
CA GLU A 44 1.80 24.45 -45.29
C GLU A 44 2.88 23.36 -45.30
N ILE A 45 2.74 22.38 -46.19
CA ILE A 45 3.79 21.40 -46.49
C ILE A 45 4.53 21.88 -47.74
N VAL A 46 5.86 21.95 -47.66
CA VAL A 46 6.73 22.38 -48.76
C VAL A 46 7.52 21.16 -49.25
N GLY A 47 7.25 20.75 -50.49
CA GLY A 47 7.99 19.64 -51.10
C GLY A 47 9.41 20.05 -51.50
N GLN A 48 10.42 19.41 -50.91
CA GLN A 48 11.83 19.64 -51.20
C GLN A 48 12.38 18.51 -52.09
N HIS A 49 13.07 18.87 -53.18
CA HIS A 49 13.71 17.90 -54.07
C HIS A 49 15.07 18.43 -54.51
N TRP A 50 16.09 17.56 -54.54
CA TRP A 50 17.49 17.94 -54.78
C TRP A 50 17.68 18.78 -56.06
N SER A 51 16.90 18.52 -57.11
CA SER A 51 17.02 19.21 -58.41
C SER A 51 16.59 20.68 -58.38
N ILE A 52 15.94 21.13 -57.31
CA ILE A 52 15.39 22.48 -57.15
C ILE A 52 15.98 23.15 -55.90
N SER A 53 16.33 22.37 -54.88
CA SER A 53 16.70 22.85 -53.54
C SER A 53 18.20 22.75 -53.21
N SER A 54 19.07 22.49 -54.20
CA SER A 54 20.54 22.46 -54.01
C SER A 54 21.26 23.50 -54.87
N PHE A 55 22.47 23.91 -54.44
CA PHE A 55 23.32 24.84 -55.17
C PHE A 55 24.77 24.33 -55.26
N SER A 56 25.49 24.73 -56.31
CA SER A 56 26.88 24.31 -56.52
C SER A 56 27.77 24.79 -55.37
N GLN A 57 28.33 23.84 -54.62
CA GLN A 57 29.27 24.06 -53.52
C GLN A 57 30.48 23.14 -53.68
N SER A 58 31.65 23.62 -53.27
CA SER A 58 32.91 22.85 -53.30
C SER A 58 33.41 22.60 -51.88
N GLY A 59 34.23 21.55 -51.70
CA GLY A 59 34.92 21.27 -50.43
C GLY A 59 34.44 20.03 -49.66
N ASP A 60 33.49 19.27 -50.20
CA ASP A 60 33.05 17.99 -49.62
C ASP A 60 32.56 17.04 -50.74
N ARG A 61 32.12 15.83 -50.37
CA ARG A 61 31.55 14.83 -51.29
C ARG A 61 30.16 15.26 -51.78
N PRO A 62 29.77 14.97 -53.04
CA PRO A 62 28.49 15.42 -53.59
C PRO A 62 27.27 15.10 -52.74
N GLN A 63 27.15 13.88 -52.20
CA GLN A 63 26.02 13.50 -51.35
C GLN A 63 26.05 14.18 -49.98
N GLU A 64 27.20 14.28 -49.33
CA GLU A 64 27.33 14.99 -48.03
C GLU A 64 27.00 16.48 -48.15
N ILE A 65 27.31 17.10 -49.31
CA ILE A 65 26.89 18.47 -49.62
C ILE A 65 25.37 18.55 -49.67
N LEU A 66 24.71 17.64 -50.39
CA LEU A 66 23.24 17.59 -50.47
C LEU A 66 22.61 17.38 -49.09
N ASN A 67 23.17 16.47 -48.30
CA ASN A 67 22.71 16.17 -46.95
C ASN A 67 22.77 17.40 -46.03
N LYS A 68 23.90 18.12 -46.05
CA LYS A 68 24.09 19.38 -45.32
C LYS A 68 23.23 20.52 -45.84
N GLN A 69 22.93 20.56 -47.13
CA GLN A 69 22.21 21.67 -47.76
C GLN A 69 20.70 21.59 -47.59
N PHE A 70 20.10 20.39 -47.51
CA PHE A 70 18.64 20.32 -47.38
C PHE A 70 18.10 19.10 -46.61
N VAL A 71 18.76 17.93 -46.64
CA VAL A 71 18.21 16.71 -46.01
C VAL A 71 18.03 16.92 -44.51
N ARG A 72 19.03 17.50 -43.84
CA ARG A 72 19.01 17.74 -42.38
C ARG A 72 17.94 18.74 -41.94
N ASP A 73 17.53 19.63 -42.82
CA ASP A 73 16.55 20.68 -42.52
C ASP A 73 15.10 20.26 -42.78
N CYS A 74 14.87 19.15 -43.49
CA CYS A 74 13.52 18.65 -43.76
C CYS A 74 12.87 18.04 -42.51
N ASP A 75 11.56 18.20 -42.32
CA ASP A 75 10.80 17.67 -41.17
C ASP A 75 10.36 16.21 -41.36
N ALA A 76 10.12 15.81 -42.61
CA ALA A 76 9.77 14.44 -42.97
C ALA A 76 10.30 14.09 -44.37
N ALA A 77 10.24 12.83 -44.75
CA ALA A 77 10.64 12.36 -46.08
C ALA A 77 9.62 11.40 -46.69
N VAL A 78 9.52 11.38 -48.02
CA VAL A 78 8.89 10.31 -48.80
C VAL A 78 9.94 9.65 -49.67
N ALA A 79 10.06 8.33 -49.52
CA ALA A 79 10.98 7.48 -50.27
C ALA A 79 10.19 6.54 -51.18
N ILE A 80 10.50 6.53 -52.49
CA ILE A 80 9.78 5.72 -53.48
C ILE A 80 10.78 4.87 -54.26
N PHE A 81 10.60 3.55 -54.25
CA PHE A 81 11.42 2.59 -54.98
C PHE A 81 10.58 1.79 -55.97
N TRP A 82 11.14 1.47 -57.15
CA TRP A 82 10.53 0.54 -58.11
C TRP A 82 11.53 -0.52 -58.56
N THR A 83 12.25 -0.27 -59.66
CA THR A 83 13.20 -1.23 -60.23
C THR A 83 14.66 -0.85 -60.05
N ARG A 84 14.92 0.44 -59.81
CA ARG A 84 16.24 0.99 -59.54
C ARG A 84 16.42 1.22 -58.04
N PHE A 85 17.60 0.89 -57.51
CA PHE A 85 17.96 1.22 -56.13
C PHE A 85 18.65 2.59 -56.06
N GLY A 86 19.53 2.87 -57.02
CA GLY A 86 20.26 4.14 -57.13
C GLY A 86 21.75 3.95 -57.38
N THR A 87 22.46 5.08 -57.36
CA THR A 87 23.93 5.09 -57.44
C THR A 87 24.51 4.99 -56.03
N SER A 88 25.42 4.06 -55.81
CA SER A 88 26.06 3.87 -54.51
C SER A 88 26.86 5.11 -54.10
N THR A 89 26.84 5.39 -52.80
CA THR A 89 27.62 6.45 -52.17
C THR A 89 28.81 5.83 -51.45
N ASP A 90 29.59 6.63 -50.73
CA ASP A 90 30.76 6.12 -50.01
C ASP A 90 30.39 5.14 -48.88
N LYS A 91 29.18 5.25 -48.32
CA LYS A 91 28.72 4.49 -47.16
C LYS A 91 27.53 3.58 -47.45
N TYR A 92 26.70 3.92 -48.44
CA TYR A 92 25.43 3.26 -48.69
C TYR A 92 25.30 2.78 -50.12
N GLY A 93 24.41 1.81 -50.35
CA GLY A 93 24.20 1.23 -51.67
C GLY A 93 23.44 2.17 -52.62
N SER A 94 22.78 3.20 -52.10
CA SER A 94 22.17 4.29 -52.87
C SER A 94 22.14 5.63 -52.10
N GLY A 95 22.09 6.75 -52.81
CA GLY A 95 21.84 8.07 -52.20
C GLY A 95 20.49 8.16 -51.48
N THR A 96 19.45 7.53 -52.03
CA THR A 96 18.12 7.44 -51.37
C THR A 96 18.19 6.64 -50.06
N GLU A 97 18.98 5.56 -49.99
CA GLU A 97 19.23 4.85 -48.73
C GLU A 97 19.95 5.73 -47.69
N GLU A 98 20.98 6.48 -48.12
CA GLU A 98 21.70 7.41 -47.24
C GLU A 98 20.77 8.47 -46.65
N GLU A 99 19.93 9.08 -47.49
CA GLU A 99 18.94 10.10 -47.08
C GLU A 99 17.90 9.53 -46.09
N ILE A 100 17.44 8.30 -46.31
CA ILE A 100 16.53 7.60 -45.38
C ILE A 100 17.20 7.38 -44.03
N GLU A 101 18.45 6.91 -44.03
CA GLU A 101 19.17 6.60 -42.79
C GLU A 101 19.49 7.86 -41.99
N GLU A 102 19.82 8.98 -42.65
CA GLU A 102 19.98 10.28 -41.99
C GLU A 102 18.68 10.75 -41.32
N MET A 103 17.56 10.69 -42.04
CA MET A 103 16.25 11.08 -41.50
C MET A 103 15.84 10.19 -40.32
N ARG A 104 16.05 8.87 -40.44
CA ARG A 104 15.78 7.92 -39.36
C ARG A 104 16.67 8.14 -38.14
N SER A 105 17.96 8.39 -38.34
CA SER A 105 18.90 8.67 -37.26
C SER A 105 18.55 9.96 -36.51
N ALA A 106 17.92 10.92 -37.20
CA ALA A 106 17.37 12.14 -36.61
C ALA A 106 15.97 11.96 -35.98
N GLY A 107 15.40 10.75 -35.97
CA GLY A 107 14.06 10.47 -35.42
C GLY A 107 12.91 11.02 -36.28
N LYS A 108 13.16 11.37 -37.54
CA LYS A 108 12.18 11.98 -38.45
C LYS A 108 11.40 10.91 -39.22
N GLN A 109 10.17 11.24 -39.60
CA GLN A 109 9.29 10.33 -40.33
C GLN A 109 9.76 10.13 -41.76
N VAL A 110 9.75 8.87 -42.21
CA VAL A 110 10.00 8.49 -43.61
C VAL A 110 8.83 7.64 -44.11
N PHE A 111 8.09 8.14 -45.11
CA PHE A 111 7.09 7.36 -45.83
C PHE A 111 7.75 6.53 -46.92
N THR A 112 7.94 5.23 -46.68
CA THR A 112 8.59 4.33 -47.64
C THR A 112 7.59 3.56 -48.50
N TYR A 113 7.72 3.68 -49.82
CA TYR A 113 6.86 3.02 -50.81
C TYR A 113 7.66 2.16 -51.78
N PHE A 114 7.14 0.94 -52.05
CA PHE A 114 7.64 0.05 -53.07
C PHE A 114 6.58 -0.12 -54.18
N VAL A 115 6.92 0.27 -55.39
CA VAL A 115 6.06 0.13 -56.56
C VAL A 115 6.11 -1.32 -57.05
N THR A 116 4.95 -1.93 -57.27
CA THR A 116 4.80 -3.31 -57.75
C THR A 116 4.12 -3.38 -59.13
N GLU A 117 4.14 -2.28 -59.87
CA GLU A 117 3.66 -2.21 -61.25
C GLU A 117 4.43 -3.19 -62.14
N SER A 118 3.72 -3.85 -63.06
CA SER A 118 4.34 -4.85 -63.95
C SER A 118 5.40 -4.20 -64.83
N VAL A 119 6.56 -4.86 -64.92
CA VAL A 119 7.70 -4.38 -65.68
C VAL A 119 8.23 -5.46 -66.62
N ASP A 120 8.65 -5.04 -67.81
CA ASP A 120 9.37 -5.90 -68.74
C ASP A 120 10.79 -6.12 -68.21
N LEU A 121 11.05 -7.33 -67.70
CA LEU A 121 12.34 -7.71 -67.11
C LEU A 121 13.52 -7.55 -68.08
N ASN A 122 13.29 -7.54 -69.40
CA ASN A 122 14.36 -7.30 -70.38
C ASN A 122 14.86 -5.86 -70.37
N LYS A 123 14.11 -4.92 -69.79
CA LYS A 123 14.46 -3.50 -69.69
C LYS A 123 14.93 -3.09 -68.30
N VAL A 124 14.96 -4.04 -67.35
CA VAL A 124 15.33 -3.82 -65.96
C VAL A 124 16.76 -4.29 -65.72
N ASP A 125 17.53 -3.45 -65.03
CA ASP A 125 18.80 -3.86 -64.46
C ASP A 125 18.54 -4.81 -63.27
N LEU A 126 18.78 -6.10 -63.48
CA LEU A 126 18.54 -7.15 -62.50
C LEU A 126 19.38 -6.97 -61.22
N GLU A 127 20.56 -6.36 -61.30
CA GLU A 127 21.40 -6.13 -60.13
C GLU A 127 20.81 -5.00 -59.26
N GLN A 128 20.34 -3.93 -59.89
CA GLN A 128 19.64 -2.85 -59.20
C GLN A 128 18.33 -3.33 -58.58
N TYR A 129 17.55 -4.14 -59.31
CA TYR A 129 16.30 -4.70 -58.79
C TYR A 129 16.56 -5.60 -57.58
N LYS A 130 17.63 -6.41 -57.61
CA LYS A 130 18.03 -7.23 -56.46
C LYS A 130 18.34 -6.37 -55.23
N LYS A 131 19.03 -5.25 -55.38
CA LYS A 131 19.32 -4.31 -54.27
C LYS A 131 18.04 -3.69 -53.69
N VAL A 132 17.03 -3.39 -54.52
CA VAL A 132 15.71 -2.95 -54.03
C VAL A 132 15.05 -4.04 -53.19
N GLN A 133 15.10 -5.31 -53.61
CA GLN A 133 14.53 -6.42 -52.84
C GLN A 133 15.28 -6.65 -51.52
N GLU A 134 16.61 -6.56 -51.53
CA GLU A 134 17.44 -6.66 -50.32
C GLU A 134 17.12 -5.52 -49.34
N PHE A 135 16.95 -4.29 -49.84
CA PHE A 135 16.55 -3.15 -49.01
C PHE A 135 15.12 -3.30 -48.47
N LYS A 136 14.18 -3.78 -49.29
CA LYS A 136 12.81 -4.10 -48.85
C LYS A 136 12.81 -5.13 -47.72
N ALA A 137 13.65 -6.17 -47.82
CA ALA A 137 13.78 -7.20 -46.79
C ALA A 137 14.26 -6.65 -45.44
N LYS A 138 14.99 -5.52 -45.41
CA LYS A 138 15.35 -4.86 -44.13
C LYS A 138 14.13 -4.41 -43.34
N TYR A 139 13.03 -4.04 -44.02
CA TYR A 139 11.76 -3.70 -43.36
C TYR A 139 10.94 -4.93 -42.92
N GLU A 140 11.23 -6.11 -43.47
CA GLU A 140 10.55 -7.39 -43.15
C GLU A 140 11.33 -8.24 -42.12
N GLY A 141 12.61 -7.93 -41.91
CA GLY A 141 13.50 -8.66 -41.01
C GLY A 141 13.34 -8.34 -39.52
N LYS A 142 14.21 -8.93 -38.70
CA LYS A 142 14.30 -8.64 -37.24
C LYS A 142 14.84 -7.24 -36.93
N GLU A 143 15.38 -6.53 -37.93
CA GLU A 143 15.86 -5.16 -37.78
C GLU A 143 14.68 -4.18 -37.79
N LYS A 144 14.62 -3.26 -36.82
CA LYS A 144 13.50 -2.33 -36.65
C LYS A 144 13.56 -1.16 -37.66
N TYR A 145 13.52 -1.42 -38.98
CA TYR A 145 13.50 -0.38 -40.03
C TYR A 145 12.15 0.35 -40.17
N GLY A 146 11.08 -0.18 -39.57
CA GLY A 146 9.75 0.42 -39.61
C GLY A 146 8.83 -0.26 -40.63
N THR A 147 7.75 0.43 -41.03
CA THR A 147 6.75 -0.08 -41.97
C THR A 147 6.91 0.54 -43.36
N TYR A 148 6.54 -0.20 -44.39
CA TYR A 148 6.47 0.29 -45.78
C TYR A 148 5.08 0.05 -46.38
N SER A 149 4.80 0.66 -47.52
CA SER A 149 3.60 0.36 -48.33
C SER A 149 3.97 -0.09 -49.73
N SER A 150 3.27 -1.10 -50.25
CA SER A 150 3.39 -1.49 -51.66
C SER A 150 2.26 -0.86 -52.48
N VAL A 151 2.57 -0.36 -53.67
CA VAL A 151 1.59 0.30 -54.55
C VAL A 151 1.68 -0.25 -55.96
N SER A 152 0.55 -0.64 -56.54
CA SER A 152 0.52 -1.29 -57.86
C SER A 152 0.46 -0.31 -59.03
N ASN A 153 0.03 0.94 -58.79
CA ASN A 153 -0.11 1.97 -59.81
C ASN A 153 -0.18 3.39 -59.19
N ILE A 154 -0.20 4.41 -60.06
CA ILE A 154 -0.26 5.83 -59.69
C ILE A 154 -1.51 6.20 -58.88
N GLU A 155 -2.69 5.67 -59.25
CA GLU A 155 -3.94 6.05 -58.59
C GLU A 155 -4.02 5.49 -57.17
N GLU A 156 -3.56 4.25 -56.99
CA GLU A 156 -3.40 3.64 -55.68
C GLU A 156 -2.40 4.43 -54.82
N PHE A 157 -1.24 4.79 -55.39
CA PHE A 157 -0.25 5.61 -54.70
C PHE A 157 -0.83 6.96 -54.29
N ARG A 158 -1.54 7.65 -55.18
CA ARG A 158 -2.21 8.94 -54.89
C ARG A 158 -3.13 8.83 -53.69
N LYS A 159 -3.99 7.82 -53.68
CA LYS A 159 -4.95 7.58 -52.59
C LYS A 159 -4.23 7.30 -51.26
N ILE A 160 -3.27 6.39 -51.27
CA ILE A 160 -2.56 5.98 -50.05
C ILE A 160 -1.70 7.13 -49.51
N PHE A 161 -0.94 7.80 -50.37
CA PHE A 161 -0.08 8.91 -49.98
C PHE A 161 -0.90 10.12 -49.47
N SER A 162 -2.01 10.46 -50.10
CA SER A 162 -2.91 11.52 -49.60
C SER A 162 -3.44 11.22 -48.19
N ASN A 163 -3.81 9.95 -47.94
CA ASN A 163 -4.24 9.51 -46.62
C ASN A 163 -3.09 9.57 -45.61
N HIS A 164 -1.90 9.14 -45.98
CA HIS A 164 -0.72 9.15 -45.09
C HIS A 164 -0.28 10.57 -44.74
N LEU A 165 -0.28 11.49 -45.71
CA LEU A 165 -0.05 12.92 -45.45
C LEU A 165 -1.06 13.46 -44.45
N THR A 166 -2.34 13.13 -44.63
CA THR A 166 -3.40 13.58 -43.72
C THR A 166 -3.22 13.00 -42.33
N MET A 167 -3.02 11.68 -42.21
CA MET A 167 -2.83 11.00 -40.93
C MET A 167 -1.61 11.51 -40.16
N TYR A 168 -0.54 11.90 -40.85
CA TYR A 168 0.67 12.36 -40.21
C TYR A 168 0.66 13.84 -39.88
N PHE A 169 0.29 14.73 -40.83
CA PHE A 169 0.38 16.17 -40.64
C PHE A 169 -0.81 16.78 -39.91
N LEU A 170 -2.03 16.24 -40.09
CA LEU A 170 -3.22 16.81 -39.46
C LEU A 170 -3.13 16.84 -37.93
N PRO A 171 -2.70 15.76 -37.22
CA PRO A 171 -2.53 15.80 -35.77
C PRO A 171 -1.53 16.87 -35.32
N ILE A 172 -0.36 16.97 -35.97
CA ILE A 172 0.67 17.99 -35.67
C ILE A 172 0.08 19.39 -35.76
N ILE A 173 -0.66 19.63 -36.84
CA ILE A 173 -1.24 20.93 -37.16
C ILE A 173 -2.33 21.30 -36.15
N MET A 174 -3.09 20.31 -35.66
CA MET A 174 -4.13 20.50 -34.65
C MET A 174 -3.59 20.63 -33.22
N GLY A 175 -2.27 20.52 -33.02
CA GLY A 175 -1.65 20.53 -31.68
C GLY A 175 -1.80 19.21 -30.93
N GLU A 176 -2.29 18.16 -31.59
CA GLU A 176 -2.12 16.79 -31.12
C GLU A 176 -0.65 16.45 -31.32
N LYS A 177 0.12 16.47 -30.21
CA LYS A 177 1.54 16.11 -30.22
C LYS A 177 1.74 14.88 -31.09
N GLN A 178 2.56 15.06 -32.11
CA GLN A 178 2.92 14.01 -33.04
C GLN A 178 3.45 12.80 -32.28
N VAL A 179 2.98 11.62 -32.68
CA VAL A 179 3.56 10.32 -32.39
C VAL A 179 5.00 10.33 -32.93
N THR A 180 5.90 10.94 -32.17
CA THR A 180 7.27 10.47 -32.10
C THR A 180 7.12 9.02 -31.64
N ILE A 181 7.71 8.06 -32.37
CA ILE A 181 7.86 6.69 -31.89
C ILE A 181 8.90 6.73 -30.76
N SER A 182 8.50 7.37 -29.67
CA SER A 182 9.13 7.49 -28.36
C SER A 182 8.15 8.11 -27.35
N SER A 183 6.82 8.01 -27.52
CA SER A 183 6.00 7.92 -26.32
C SER A 183 6.25 6.53 -25.75
N GLN A 184 7.38 6.34 -25.08
CA GLN A 184 7.49 5.22 -24.17
C GLN A 184 6.26 5.31 -23.28
N LYS A 185 5.39 4.31 -23.36
CA LYS A 185 4.37 4.13 -22.35
C LYS A 185 5.14 3.93 -21.07
N GLU A 186 5.22 4.98 -20.27
CA GLU A 186 5.95 4.99 -19.02
C GLU A 186 4.93 4.92 -17.88
N SER A 187 5.22 4.06 -16.92
CA SER A 187 4.64 4.18 -15.59
C SER A 187 5.26 5.42 -14.93
N LYS A 188 4.48 6.11 -14.10
CA LYS A 188 4.97 7.23 -13.31
C LYS A 188 4.57 6.96 -11.88
N LEU A 189 5.43 6.23 -11.18
CA LEU A 189 5.20 5.79 -9.81
C LEU A 189 5.65 6.87 -8.83
N ILE A 190 4.77 7.29 -7.94
CA ILE A 190 5.03 8.31 -6.92
C ILE A 190 4.38 7.92 -5.60
N ILE A 191 4.98 8.33 -4.48
CA ILE A 191 4.36 8.22 -3.16
C ILE A 191 3.65 9.53 -2.86
N GLU A 192 2.41 9.44 -2.40
CA GLU A 192 1.57 10.58 -2.05
C GLU A 192 0.88 10.36 -0.69
N ASP A 193 0.37 11.45 -0.12
CA ASP A 193 -0.53 11.41 1.03
C ASP A 193 -1.85 10.73 0.66
N TYR A 194 -2.37 9.90 1.55
CA TYR A 194 -3.62 9.15 1.33
C TYR A 194 -4.84 10.07 1.08
N ASN A 195 -4.87 11.26 1.67
CA ASN A 195 -6.01 12.19 1.58
C ASN A 195 -5.80 13.29 0.52
N ASP A 196 -4.82 13.16 -0.37
CA ASP A 196 -4.47 14.15 -1.40
C ASP A 196 -4.21 15.55 -0.79
N SER A 197 -3.34 15.63 0.22
CA SER A 197 -2.89 16.91 0.79
C SER A 197 -2.07 17.75 -0.23
N GLU A 198 -1.50 18.89 0.19
CA GLU A 198 -0.66 19.69 -0.71
C GLU A 198 0.47 18.84 -1.32
N GLU A 199 0.79 19.07 -2.60
CA GLU A 199 1.76 18.25 -3.33
C GLU A 199 3.12 18.20 -2.62
N GLY A 200 3.59 16.99 -2.32
CA GLY A 200 4.82 16.75 -1.56
C GLY A 200 4.72 16.95 -0.04
N CYS A 201 3.53 17.23 0.48
CA CYS A 201 3.23 17.28 1.91
C CYS A 201 2.39 16.06 2.33
N VAL A 202 2.51 15.68 3.59
CA VAL A 202 1.82 14.52 4.18
C VAL A 202 1.26 14.91 5.53
N ALA A 203 -0.01 14.61 5.75
CA ALA A 203 -0.70 14.95 6.98
C ALA A 203 -0.30 14.00 8.12
N VAL A 204 0.06 14.57 9.27
CA VAL A 204 0.32 13.79 10.48
C VAL A 204 -0.97 13.64 11.28
N LEU A 205 -1.43 12.40 11.43
CA LEU A 205 -2.62 12.07 12.20
C LEU A 205 -2.26 11.70 13.65
N HIS A 206 -3.18 12.00 14.56
CA HIS A 206 -3.13 11.53 15.94
C HIS A 206 -4.51 11.02 16.34
N SER A 207 -4.55 9.98 17.18
CA SER A 207 -5.80 9.50 17.77
C SER A 207 -6.12 10.24 19.07
N ASP A 208 -7.33 10.02 19.56
CA ASP A 208 -7.83 10.51 20.86
C ASP A 208 -8.84 9.51 21.43
N TYR A 209 -8.42 8.24 21.51
CA TYR A 209 -9.26 7.14 21.95
C TYR A 209 -9.58 7.21 23.44
N ILE A 210 -8.66 7.70 24.28
CA ILE A 210 -8.89 7.87 25.73
C ILE A 210 -10.11 8.76 25.99
N ASN A 211 -10.27 9.85 25.24
CA ASN A 211 -11.40 10.76 25.40
C ASN A 211 -12.62 10.33 24.57
N GLY A 212 -12.56 9.15 23.97
CA GLY A 212 -13.65 8.56 23.21
C GLY A 212 -14.89 8.26 24.05
N LYS A 213 -16.03 8.16 23.36
CA LYS A 213 -17.33 7.83 23.99
C LYS A 213 -17.33 6.47 24.68
N PHE A 214 -16.54 5.52 24.18
CA PHE A 214 -16.44 4.17 24.74
C PHE A 214 -15.86 4.21 26.17
N VAL A 215 -14.66 4.77 26.33
CA VAL A 215 -13.97 4.90 27.63
C VAL A 215 -14.81 5.73 28.61
N SER A 216 -15.39 6.84 28.13
CA SER A 216 -16.27 7.69 28.95
C SER A 216 -17.53 6.96 29.44
N LYS A 217 -18.09 6.07 28.60
CA LYS A 217 -19.25 5.26 28.96
C LYS A 217 -18.87 4.22 30.01
N MET A 218 -17.75 3.51 29.85
CA MET A 218 -17.26 2.56 30.85
C MET A 218 -17.08 3.22 32.22
N GLU A 219 -16.48 4.41 32.25
CA GLU A 219 -16.33 5.18 33.48
C GLU A 219 -17.69 5.51 34.10
N THR A 220 -18.64 5.99 33.29
CA THR A 220 -20.01 6.31 33.75
C THR A 220 -20.72 5.07 34.31
N ASP A 221 -20.63 3.93 33.63
CA ASP A 221 -21.24 2.67 34.06
C ASP A 221 -20.67 2.19 35.41
N ILE A 222 -19.38 2.42 35.68
CA ILE A 222 -18.75 2.12 36.97
C ILE A 222 -19.28 3.07 38.06
N ILE A 223 -19.39 4.37 37.76
CA ILE A 223 -19.94 5.36 38.70
C ILE A 223 -21.37 4.97 39.10
N GLU A 224 -22.23 4.66 38.13
CA GLU A 224 -23.61 4.25 38.38
C GLU A 224 -23.69 3.00 39.26
N ARG A 225 -22.79 2.03 39.04
CA ARG A 225 -22.68 0.83 39.89
C ARG A 225 -22.23 1.15 41.30
N ILE A 226 -21.26 2.04 41.49
CA ILE A 226 -20.83 2.49 42.82
C ILE A 226 -22.01 3.13 43.56
N GLU A 227 -22.75 4.05 42.92
CA GLU A 227 -23.90 4.71 43.54
C GLU A 227 -25.05 3.74 43.87
N LYS A 228 -25.31 2.77 43.00
CA LYS A 228 -26.28 1.70 43.26
C LYS A 228 -25.86 0.85 44.47
N THR A 229 -24.59 0.48 44.57
CA THR A 229 -24.04 -0.34 45.66
C THR A 229 -24.01 0.42 46.99
N LYS A 230 -23.79 1.75 46.99
CA LYS A 230 -23.95 2.59 48.21
C LYS A 230 -25.35 2.52 48.81
N SER A 231 -26.37 2.28 47.99
CA SER A 231 -27.76 2.19 48.46
C SER A 231 -28.03 0.92 49.27
N ILE A 232 -27.13 -0.08 49.22
CA ILE A 232 -27.23 -1.32 49.99
C ILE A 232 -26.54 -1.10 51.35
N VAL A 233 -27.32 -1.03 52.42
CA VAL A 233 -26.80 -0.80 53.78
C VAL A 233 -26.80 -2.12 54.56
N LEU A 234 -25.61 -2.70 54.74
CA LEU A 234 -25.41 -3.88 55.58
C LEU A 234 -24.84 -3.50 56.94
N GLN A 235 -25.33 -4.15 57.99
CA GLN A 235 -24.86 -3.93 59.36
C GLN A 235 -23.43 -4.49 59.55
N PRO A 236 -22.55 -3.80 60.29
CA PRO A 236 -21.24 -4.34 60.65
C PRO A 236 -21.38 -5.62 61.49
N ARG A 237 -20.42 -6.54 61.35
CA ARG A 237 -20.44 -7.84 62.01
C ARG A 237 -20.51 -7.69 63.54
N ILE A 238 -21.42 -8.42 64.18
CA ILE A 238 -21.57 -8.44 65.64
C ILE A 238 -20.73 -9.60 66.19
N GLU A 239 -19.65 -9.31 66.91
CA GLU A 239 -18.92 -10.33 67.68
C GLU A 239 -19.78 -10.82 68.85
N LYS A 240 -20.18 -12.09 68.82
CA LYS A 240 -20.73 -12.74 70.02
C LYS A 240 -19.58 -13.01 71.00
N VAL A 241 -19.48 -12.19 72.04
CA VAL A 241 -18.70 -12.50 73.26
C VAL A 241 -19.31 -13.75 73.89
N ASN A 242 -18.62 -14.90 73.74
CA ASN A 242 -19.03 -16.16 74.35
C ASN A 242 -18.67 -16.15 75.84
N CYS A 243 -19.60 -15.74 76.69
CA CYS A 243 -19.64 -16.18 78.08
C CYS A 243 -20.48 -17.46 78.13
N GLU A 244 -19.86 -18.63 78.24
CA GLU A 244 -20.40 -19.77 79.00
C GLU A 244 -19.40 -20.94 79.05
N GLU A 245 -19.24 -21.47 80.26
CA GLU A 245 -18.24 -22.42 80.72
C GLU A 245 -18.38 -23.80 80.06
N LYS A 246 -17.26 -24.35 79.56
CA LYS A 246 -17.18 -25.74 79.10
C LYS A 246 -17.17 -26.69 80.29
N LYS A 247 -18.23 -27.49 80.47
CA LYS A 247 -18.16 -28.77 81.19
C LYS A 247 -17.53 -29.83 80.29
N ALA A 248 -16.39 -30.34 80.71
CA ALA A 248 -15.67 -31.44 80.09
C ALA A 248 -16.39 -32.78 80.35
N ILE A 249 -16.64 -33.55 79.30
CA ILE A 249 -16.75 -35.01 79.37
C ILE A 249 -15.81 -35.57 78.30
N SER A 250 -14.87 -36.39 78.78
CA SER A 250 -13.83 -37.10 78.05
C SER A 250 -14.39 -38.35 77.39
N GLU A 251 -14.15 -38.53 76.09
CA GLU A 251 -14.05 -39.85 75.48
C GLU A 251 -12.77 -39.90 74.63
N GLU A 252 -11.86 -40.79 75.02
CA GLU A 252 -10.66 -41.15 74.28
C GLU A 252 -11.04 -41.81 72.95
N LYS A 253 -10.47 -41.34 71.82
CA LYS A 253 -10.17 -42.20 70.66
C LYS A 253 -9.27 -41.52 69.62
N ASN A 254 -8.10 -42.13 69.44
CA ASN A 254 -7.17 -42.14 68.31
C ASN A 254 -6.96 -40.83 67.53
N ASP A 255 -6.15 -39.97 68.13
CA ASP A 255 -5.49 -38.87 67.44
C ASP A 255 -4.37 -39.38 66.52
N LYS A 256 -4.41 -39.04 65.22
CA LYS A 256 -3.25 -39.18 64.32
C LYS A 256 -2.51 -37.84 64.27
N VAL A 257 -1.23 -37.88 64.62
CA VAL A 257 -0.32 -36.73 64.57
C VAL A 257 0.35 -36.71 63.19
N ILE A 258 0.22 -35.59 62.48
CA ILE A 258 0.98 -35.31 61.25
C ILE A 258 1.81 -34.05 61.48
N GLU A 259 3.05 -34.07 61.01
CA GLU A 259 4.03 -33.00 61.16
C GLU A 259 4.30 -32.37 59.79
N ILE A 260 4.06 -31.06 59.66
CA ILE A 260 4.34 -30.26 58.47
C ILE A 260 5.03 -28.97 58.96
N ASP A 261 6.18 -28.62 58.37
CA ASP A 261 7.02 -27.47 58.74
C ASP A 261 7.25 -27.30 60.25
N GLY A 262 7.70 -28.38 60.91
CA GLY A 262 8.12 -28.37 62.31
C GLY A 262 7.00 -28.17 63.34
N THR A 263 5.73 -28.15 62.91
CA THR A 263 4.58 -27.97 63.79
C THR A 263 3.76 -29.25 63.85
N LYS A 264 3.61 -29.83 65.06
CA LYS A 264 2.77 -31.03 65.27
C LYS A 264 1.31 -30.65 65.41
N LEU A 265 0.47 -31.13 64.48
CA LEU A 265 -0.98 -30.95 64.51
C LEU A 265 -1.68 -32.27 64.81
N THR A 266 -2.63 -32.20 65.74
CA THR A 266 -3.45 -33.32 66.21
C THR A 266 -4.87 -33.11 65.68
N LEU A 267 -5.36 -33.98 64.78
CA LEU A 267 -6.64 -33.81 64.09
C LEU A 267 -7.63 -34.93 64.44
N LYS A 268 -8.89 -34.55 64.69
CA LYS A 268 -10.02 -35.49 64.85
C LYS A 268 -10.61 -35.84 63.47
N GLU A 269 -11.04 -37.08 63.26
CA GLU A 269 -11.61 -37.57 61.98
C GLU A 269 -12.82 -36.76 61.48
N THR A 270 -13.56 -36.11 62.38
CA THR A 270 -14.70 -35.23 62.07
C THR A 270 -14.32 -33.90 61.43
N ASP A 271 -13.06 -33.46 61.55
CA ASP A 271 -12.59 -32.15 61.05
C ASP A 271 -12.04 -32.24 59.62
N PHE A 272 -11.87 -33.44 59.07
CA PHE A 272 -11.43 -33.65 57.69
C PHE A 272 -12.53 -33.38 56.65
N PHE A 273 -13.81 -33.51 57.05
CA PHE A 273 -14.98 -33.35 56.18
C PHE A 273 -15.65 -31.97 56.27
N LYS A 274 -15.32 -31.14 57.26
CA LYS A 274 -15.80 -29.76 57.37
C LYS A 274 -14.70 -28.83 56.84
N GLY A 275 -14.84 -28.39 55.59
CA GLY A 275 -13.93 -27.40 55.00
C GLY A 275 -13.74 -26.17 55.92
N LEU A 276 -12.57 -25.53 55.83
CA LEU A 276 -12.27 -24.33 56.62
C LEU A 276 -13.23 -23.21 56.24
N THR A 277 -14.02 -22.76 57.22
CA THR A 277 -14.89 -21.58 57.09
C THR A 277 -14.20 -20.40 57.74
N SER A 278 -13.98 -19.35 56.96
CA SER A 278 -13.45 -18.07 57.45
C SER A 278 -14.46 -16.96 57.18
N ASN A 279 -14.33 -15.87 57.92
CA ASN A 279 -15.07 -14.65 57.64
C ASN A 279 -14.74 -14.12 56.24
N ALA A 280 -15.76 -13.67 55.50
CA ALA A 280 -15.55 -12.90 54.28
C ALA A 280 -15.20 -11.46 54.65
N GLU A 281 -14.19 -10.92 53.99
CA GLU A 281 -13.73 -9.54 54.10
C GLU A 281 -13.41 -9.03 52.70
N ILE A 282 -13.70 -7.75 52.44
CA ILE A 282 -13.30 -7.10 51.20
C ILE A 282 -11.78 -6.96 51.23
N LYS A 283 -11.12 -7.47 50.20
CA LYS A 283 -9.67 -7.42 50.08
C LYS A 283 -9.18 -5.97 50.03
N GLU A 284 -8.04 -5.71 50.65
CA GLU A 284 -7.52 -4.35 50.78
C GLU A 284 -7.02 -3.76 49.45
N GLU A 285 -6.60 -4.61 48.52
CA GLU A 285 -6.35 -4.26 47.12
C GLU A 285 -7.58 -3.61 46.47
N TRP A 286 -8.76 -4.21 46.65
CA TRP A 286 -10.01 -3.72 46.05
C TRP A 286 -10.41 -2.38 46.64
N LYS A 287 -10.31 -2.24 47.96
CA LYS A 287 -10.61 -0.96 48.63
C LYS A 287 -9.74 0.16 48.10
N LYS A 288 -8.42 -0.05 48.06
CA LYS A 288 -7.47 0.96 47.58
C LYS A 288 -7.77 1.39 46.14
N LYS A 289 -8.03 0.42 45.26
CA LYS A 289 -8.30 0.69 43.84
C LYS A 289 -9.59 1.49 43.66
N ILE A 290 -10.68 1.01 44.26
CA ILE A 290 -11.99 1.68 44.20
C ILE A 290 -11.91 3.08 44.82
N LEU A 291 -11.27 3.25 45.99
CA LEU A 291 -11.08 4.56 46.61
C LEU A 291 -10.26 5.51 45.73
N SER A 292 -9.18 5.02 45.09
CA SER A 292 -8.36 5.84 44.20
C SER A 292 -9.16 6.34 42.99
N PHE A 293 -9.98 5.47 42.39
CA PHE A 293 -10.87 5.81 41.30
C PHE A 293 -11.93 6.82 41.72
N SER A 294 -12.63 6.57 42.83
CA SER A 294 -13.69 7.45 43.34
C SER A 294 -13.15 8.82 43.74
N ASN A 295 -12.00 8.88 44.41
CA ASN A 295 -11.37 10.15 44.81
C ASN A 295 -10.97 11.01 43.60
N ARG A 296 -10.45 10.39 42.53
CA ARG A 296 -10.12 11.10 41.28
C ARG A 296 -11.33 11.78 40.65
N LEU A 297 -12.52 11.20 40.83
CA LEU A 297 -13.78 11.69 40.28
C LEU A 297 -14.62 12.48 41.29
N GLY A 298 -14.10 12.71 42.51
CA GLY A 298 -14.80 13.45 43.56
C GLY A 298 -15.96 12.70 44.23
N ILE A 299 -16.01 11.38 44.12
CA ILE A 299 -17.04 10.52 44.72
C ILE A 299 -16.59 10.10 46.12
N THR A 300 -17.37 10.41 47.15
CA THR A 300 -17.11 9.98 48.52
C THR A 300 -17.68 8.58 48.78
N ILE A 301 -16.92 7.70 49.42
CA ILE A 301 -17.36 6.37 49.84
C ILE A 301 -17.26 6.30 51.37
N ASP A 302 -18.40 6.01 52.01
CA ASP A 302 -18.48 5.84 53.47
C ASP A 302 -18.03 4.44 53.90
N ASP A 303 -17.57 4.30 55.15
CA ASP A 303 -17.09 3.02 55.70
C ASP A 303 -18.14 1.90 55.65
N ALA A 304 -19.43 2.26 55.69
CA ALA A 304 -20.54 1.32 55.59
C ALA A 304 -20.58 0.55 54.25
N PHE A 305 -20.03 1.14 53.18
CA PHE A 305 -19.95 0.51 51.87
C PHE A 305 -19.19 -0.82 51.91
N TRP A 306 -18.19 -0.94 52.79
CA TRP A 306 -17.33 -2.12 52.89
C TRP A 306 -17.93 -3.24 53.75
N ASN A 307 -19.07 -3.01 54.40
CA ASN A 307 -19.69 -4.00 55.28
C ASN A 307 -20.33 -5.11 54.45
N VAL A 308 -19.95 -6.36 54.73
CA VAL A 308 -20.49 -7.57 54.08
C VAL A 308 -21.29 -8.43 55.05
N GLY A 309 -21.74 -7.85 56.16
CA GLY A 309 -22.52 -8.53 57.20
C GLY A 309 -21.81 -9.75 57.80
N ASN A 310 -22.54 -10.85 57.88
CA ASN A 310 -22.06 -12.12 58.44
C ASN A 310 -21.61 -13.11 57.35
N LEU A 311 -21.31 -12.62 56.14
CA LEU A 311 -20.85 -13.45 55.03
C LEU A 311 -19.60 -14.24 55.41
N THR A 312 -19.58 -15.53 55.08
CA THR A 312 -18.45 -16.44 55.32
C THR A 312 -18.02 -17.12 54.03
N VAL A 313 -16.74 -17.48 53.94
CA VAL A 313 -16.15 -18.24 52.83
C VAL A 313 -15.81 -19.63 53.34
N SER A 314 -16.34 -20.68 52.70
CA SER A 314 -15.89 -22.06 52.93
C SER A 314 -14.91 -22.48 51.85
N LYS A 315 -13.74 -22.98 52.26
CA LYS A 315 -12.77 -23.63 51.37
C LYS A 315 -12.86 -25.15 51.53
N SER A 316 -13.10 -25.86 50.43
CA SER A 316 -13.07 -27.33 50.42
C SER A 316 -11.62 -27.83 50.57
N LEU A 317 -11.42 -28.86 51.40
CA LEU A 317 -10.12 -29.54 51.58
C LEU A 317 -9.99 -30.83 50.74
N LEU A 318 -11.01 -31.17 49.95
CA LEU A 318 -11.02 -32.37 49.10
C LEU A 318 -10.37 -32.11 47.73
N ASN A 319 -9.18 -32.68 47.55
CA ASN A 319 -8.39 -32.97 46.34
C ASN A 319 -8.31 -31.93 45.20
N PRO A 320 -7.12 -31.31 44.95
CA PRO A 320 -6.85 -30.44 43.78
C PRO A 320 -6.91 -31.14 42.41
N VAL A 321 -6.88 -32.48 42.40
CA VAL A 321 -6.75 -33.31 41.18
C VAL A 321 -8.01 -33.34 40.30
N LEU A 322 -9.16 -32.91 40.83
CA LEU A 322 -10.46 -32.96 40.12
C LEU A 322 -11.06 -31.57 39.86
N GLY A 323 -10.24 -30.52 39.79
CA GLY A 323 -10.71 -29.14 39.53
C GLY A 323 -11.62 -28.52 40.60
N GLY A 324 -11.84 -29.21 41.73
CA GLY A 324 -12.82 -28.88 42.76
C GLY A 324 -12.30 -28.03 43.92
N GLY A 325 -11.36 -27.12 43.68
CA GLY A 325 -10.83 -26.18 44.68
C GLY A 325 -11.66 -24.91 44.82
N GLY A 326 -13.00 -25.01 44.81
CA GLY A 326 -13.87 -23.85 44.86
C GLY A 326 -14.06 -23.31 46.28
N SER A 327 -13.88 -22.00 46.48
CA SER A 327 -14.39 -21.31 47.67
C SER A 327 -15.86 -20.96 47.46
N SER A 328 -16.75 -21.36 48.37
CA SER A 328 -18.17 -20.99 48.32
C SER A 328 -18.51 -19.91 49.36
N LEU A 329 -19.36 -18.97 48.96
CA LEU A 329 -19.86 -17.90 49.82
C LEU A 329 -21.14 -18.36 50.54
N ASN A 330 -21.15 -18.28 51.87
CA ASN A 330 -22.30 -18.61 52.71
C ASN A 330 -22.77 -17.36 53.46
N GLY A 331 -24.01 -16.94 53.18
CA GLY A 331 -24.64 -15.72 53.69
C GLY A 331 -26.04 -15.57 53.10
N ASN A 332 -26.75 -14.51 53.48
CA ASN A 332 -28.02 -14.15 52.85
C ASN A 332 -27.78 -13.63 51.41
N ASP A 333 -28.85 -13.50 50.64
CA ASP A 333 -28.72 -13.13 49.21
C ASP A 333 -28.21 -11.69 49.04
N ASP A 334 -28.64 -10.76 49.90
CA ASP A 334 -28.18 -9.37 49.89
C ASP A 334 -26.67 -9.24 50.20
N GLU A 335 -26.14 -10.02 51.15
CA GLU A 335 -24.73 -10.09 51.54
C GLU A 335 -23.87 -10.64 50.40
N LYS A 336 -24.33 -11.72 49.74
CA LYS A 336 -23.65 -12.29 48.58
C LYS A 336 -23.67 -11.33 47.40
N GLN A 337 -24.82 -10.69 47.15
CA GLN A 337 -24.98 -9.73 46.08
C GLN A 337 -24.06 -8.53 46.30
N HIS A 338 -24.07 -7.92 47.49
CA HIS A 338 -23.22 -6.77 47.82
C HIS A 338 -21.73 -7.08 47.65
N TYR A 339 -21.27 -8.23 48.17
CA TYR A 339 -19.88 -8.68 47.97
C TYR A 339 -19.55 -8.87 46.49
N SER A 340 -20.46 -9.46 45.71
CA SER A 340 -20.28 -9.68 44.27
C SER A 340 -20.21 -8.37 43.49
N GLU A 341 -21.05 -7.38 43.83
CA GLU A 341 -21.05 -6.07 43.19
C GLU A 341 -19.75 -5.30 43.49
N ILE A 342 -19.24 -5.34 44.73
CA ILE A 342 -17.94 -4.72 45.06
C ILE A 342 -16.81 -5.40 44.26
N LYS A 343 -16.84 -6.73 44.15
CA LYS A 343 -15.88 -7.49 43.33
C LYS A 343 -15.97 -7.08 41.86
N ASP A 344 -17.17 -6.96 41.30
CA ASP A 344 -17.41 -6.58 39.91
C ASP A 344 -16.93 -5.15 39.63
N ILE A 345 -17.21 -4.20 40.53
CA ILE A 345 -16.71 -2.82 40.45
C ILE A 345 -15.18 -2.82 40.39
N TYR A 346 -14.51 -3.61 41.23
CA TYR A 346 -13.05 -3.71 41.19
C TYR A 346 -12.54 -4.18 39.82
N TRP A 347 -13.08 -5.28 39.29
CA TRP A 347 -12.63 -5.82 38.00
C TRP A 347 -12.92 -4.88 36.83
N LYS A 348 -14.05 -4.18 36.84
CA LYS A 348 -14.36 -3.15 35.83
C LYS A 348 -13.42 -1.96 35.88
N ILE A 349 -12.94 -1.58 37.08
CA ILE A 349 -11.93 -0.53 37.21
C ILE A 349 -10.57 -1.02 36.67
N GLU A 350 -10.18 -2.26 36.98
CA GLU A 350 -8.95 -2.87 36.40
C GLU A 350 -9.04 -2.93 34.86
N GLU A 351 -10.16 -3.40 34.32
CA GLU A 351 -10.43 -3.44 32.88
C GLU A 351 -10.34 -2.03 32.25
N LEU A 352 -10.99 -1.02 32.85
CA LEU A 352 -10.92 0.36 32.38
C LEU A 352 -9.48 0.92 32.40
N ASP A 353 -8.70 0.57 33.42
CA ASP A 353 -7.31 0.99 33.53
C ASP A 353 -6.43 0.32 32.45
N GLU A 354 -6.62 -0.98 32.16
CA GLU A 354 -5.95 -1.66 31.04
C GLU A 354 -6.29 -1.01 29.69
N TYR A 355 -7.58 -0.69 29.46
CA TYR A 355 -8.00 0.06 28.26
C TYR A 355 -7.28 1.41 28.16
N ARG A 356 -7.19 2.16 29.26
CA ARG A 356 -6.56 3.48 29.28
C ARG A 356 -5.06 3.41 29.06
N GLU A 357 -4.39 2.41 29.64
CA GLU A 357 -2.95 2.20 29.45
C GLU A 357 -2.65 1.89 27.98
N PHE A 358 -3.35 0.89 27.41
CA PHE A 358 -3.16 0.49 26.02
C PHE A 358 -3.50 1.64 25.05
N LEU A 359 -4.69 2.23 25.16
CA LEU A 359 -5.13 3.31 24.27
C LEU A 359 -4.27 4.57 24.44
N GLY A 360 -3.74 4.84 25.63
CA GLY A 360 -2.82 5.95 25.86
C GLY A 360 -1.50 5.81 25.14
N ILE A 361 -0.98 4.58 25.05
CA ILE A 361 0.20 4.31 24.22
C ILE A 361 -0.15 4.53 22.75
N ILE A 362 -1.30 4.05 22.28
CA ILE A 362 -1.75 4.27 20.89
C ILE A 362 -1.91 5.77 20.57
N ASP A 363 -2.57 6.54 21.45
CA ASP A 363 -2.78 7.98 21.32
C ASP A 363 -1.47 8.79 21.35
N SER A 364 -0.42 8.23 21.92
CA SER A 364 0.91 8.86 21.93
C SER A 364 1.59 8.81 20.55
N TYR A 365 1.23 7.85 19.70
CA TYR A 365 1.82 7.69 18.38
C TYR A 365 1.32 8.71 17.39
N LYS A 366 2.16 8.97 16.38
CA LYS A 366 1.80 9.76 15.20
C LYS A 366 1.69 8.85 14.00
N ILE A 367 0.61 9.00 13.26
CA ILE A 367 0.24 8.10 12.18
C ILE A 367 0.32 8.87 10.86
N VAL A 368 0.90 8.23 9.84
CA VAL A 368 1.02 8.77 8.49
C VAL A 368 0.48 7.73 7.51
N GLU A 369 -0.40 8.17 6.62
CA GLU A 369 -1.05 7.33 5.62
C GLU A 369 -0.50 7.68 4.23
N LEU A 370 0.10 6.70 3.56
CA LEU A 370 0.73 6.89 2.25
C LEU A 370 0.14 5.94 1.22
N VAL A 371 0.09 6.42 -0.02
CA VAL A 371 -0.34 5.65 -1.19
C VAL A 371 0.76 5.65 -2.25
N LEU A 372 0.85 4.55 -2.99
CA LEU A 372 1.58 4.49 -4.24
C LEU A 372 0.63 4.83 -5.38
N ALA A 373 0.88 5.93 -6.08
CA ALA A 373 0.13 6.34 -7.26
C ALA A 373 0.91 6.02 -8.53
N ASN A 374 0.20 5.57 -9.56
CA ASN A 374 0.73 5.47 -10.92
C ASN A 374 0.03 6.49 -11.81
N ASP A 375 0.66 7.65 -11.98
CA ASP A 375 0.22 8.75 -12.87
C ASP A 375 0.63 8.54 -14.32
N GLY A 376 1.20 7.37 -14.62
CA GLY A 376 1.72 7.04 -15.93
C GLY A 376 0.65 6.71 -16.95
N THR A 377 1.09 6.25 -18.11
CA THR A 377 0.21 5.84 -19.21
C THR A 377 0.15 4.31 -19.38
N THR A 378 0.89 3.56 -18.56
CA THR A 378 0.85 2.09 -18.50
C THR A 378 0.96 1.57 -17.07
N TYR A 379 0.51 0.33 -16.88
CA TYR A 379 0.71 -0.39 -15.62
C TYR A 379 2.19 -0.70 -15.40
N ASP A 380 2.53 -1.04 -14.17
CA ASP A 380 3.83 -1.62 -13.81
C ASP A 380 3.65 -2.86 -12.94
N GLU A 381 4.72 -3.63 -12.83
CA GLU A 381 4.82 -4.90 -12.10
C GLU A 381 6.11 -4.97 -11.29
N ASP A 382 6.14 -5.84 -10.26
CA ASP A 382 7.34 -6.13 -9.47
C ASP A 382 7.95 -4.82 -8.91
N ILE A 383 7.09 -4.06 -8.21
CA ILE A 383 7.39 -2.71 -7.73
C ILE A 383 7.94 -2.82 -6.31
N ASP A 384 9.15 -2.31 -6.12
CA ASP A 384 9.77 -2.15 -4.81
C ASP A 384 9.77 -0.68 -4.42
N VAL A 385 9.15 -0.38 -3.28
CA VAL A 385 9.16 0.94 -2.65
C VAL A 385 10.07 0.88 -1.44
N LYS A 386 11.05 1.79 -1.37
CA LYS A 386 11.91 2.00 -0.21
C LYS A 386 11.61 3.34 0.41
N LEU A 387 11.28 3.36 1.69
CA LEU A 387 11.10 4.59 2.46
C LEU A 387 12.27 4.75 3.43
N HIS A 388 12.91 5.91 3.40
CA HIS A 388 14.06 6.25 4.21
C HIS A 388 13.61 7.22 5.30
N VAL A 389 13.82 6.80 6.54
CA VAL A 389 13.37 7.52 7.74
C VAL A 389 14.55 7.72 8.67
N GLY A 390 14.63 8.86 9.35
CA GLY A 390 15.64 9.07 10.38
C GLY A 390 15.60 7.99 11.46
N LYS A 391 16.76 7.51 11.89
CA LYS A 391 16.89 6.35 12.78
C LYS A 391 16.09 6.46 14.08
N GLY A 392 15.38 5.38 14.44
CA GLY A 392 14.66 5.23 15.70
C GLY A 392 13.36 6.03 15.78
N ASN A 393 12.93 6.67 14.69
CA ASN A 393 11.69 7.44 14.66
C ASN A 393 10.45 6.56 14.44
N ILE A 394 10.58 5.49 13.67
CA ILE A 394 9.48 4.59 13.33
C ILE A 394 9.27 3.51 14.41
N VAL A 395 8.02 3.21 14.72
CA VAL A 395 7.63 2.14 15.63
C VAL A 395 7.61 0.83 14.85
N LYS A 396 8.36 -0.16 15.34
CA LYS A 396 8.35 -1.50 14.74
C LYS A 396 7.19 -2.31 15.27
N LYS A 397 6.79 -3.35 14.54
CA LYS A 397 5.70 -4.23 14.94
C LYS A 397 5.94 -4.93 16.29
N GLU A 398 7.20 -5.22 16.63
CA GLU A 398 7.58 -5.81 17.93
C GLU A 398 7.50 -4.81 19.09
N GLU A 399 7.44 -3.50 18.80
CA GLU A 399 7.35 -2.43 19.78
C GLU A 399 5.91 -1.95 20.02
N LEU A 400 4.95 -2.42 19.22
CA LEU A 400 3.54 -2.09 19.41
C LEU A 400 3.03 -2.71 20.72
N PRO A 401 2.18 -1.98 21.48
CA PRO A 401 1.67 -2.48 22.74
C PRO A 401 0.75 -3.68 22.51
N ILE A 402 0.71 -4.57 23.50
CA ILE A 402 -0.22 -5.70 23.52
C ILE A 402 -1.27 -5.39 24.58
N PRO A 403 -2.57 -5.57 24.29
CA PRO A 403 -3.61 -5.35 25.29
C PRO A 403 -3.44 -6.27 26.51
N GLY A 404 -3.95 -5.78 27.65
CA GLY A 404 -3.94 -6.54 28.90
C GLY A 404 -4.88 -7.74 28.87
N ILE A 405 -4.77 -8.58 29.90
CA ILE A 405 -5.46 -9.87 29.97
C ILE A 405 -6.98 -9.75 30.03
N LEU A 406 -7.49 -8.64 30.54
CA LEU A 406 -8.93 -8.39 30.67
C LEU A 406 -9.54 -7.83 29.38
N THR A 407 -8.72 -7.32 28.46
CA THR A 407 -9.18 -6.49 27.33
C THR A 407 -8.80 -7.05 25.95
N ILE A 408 -7.83 -7.96 25.87
CA ILE A 408 -7.29 -8.43 24.59
C ILE A 408 -8.32 -9.09 23.69
N ASP A 409 -9.24 -9.88 24.25
CA ASP A 409 -10.28 -10.55 23.48
C ASP A 409 -11.23 -9.53 22.85
N ASP A 410 -11.61 -8.48 23.58
CA ASP A 410 -12.43 -7.40 23.04
C ASP A 410 -11.76 -6.72 21.85
N PHE A 411 -10.46 -6.40 21.94
CA PHE A 411 -9.71 -5.78 20.85
C PHE A 411 -9.60 -6.68 19.60
N ILE A 412 -9.49 -7.99 19.80
CA ILE A 412 -9.49 -8.98 18.71
C ILE A 412 -10.88 -9.05 18.07
N GLU A 413 -11.95 -9.16 18.87
CA GLU A 413 -13.33 -9.23 18.39
C GLU A 413 -13.74 -7.97 17.62
N MET A 414 -13.29 -6.79 18.08
CA MET A 414 -13.50 -5.51 17.40
C MET A 414 -12.63 -5.31 16.15
N GLN A 415 -11.72 -6.25 15.84
CA GLN A 415 -10.73 -6.11 14.76
C GLN A 415 -9.97 -4.78 14.84
N PHE A 416 -9.51 -4.44 16.06
CA PHE A 416 -8.91 -3.13 16.34
C PHE A 416 -7.68 -2.85 15.47
N THR A 417 -6.80 -3.83 15.32
CA THR A 417 -5.58 -3.74 14.51
C THR A 417 -5.88 -3.37 13.06
N GLU A 418 -6.85 -4.04 12.44
CA GLU A 418 -7.33 -3.70 11.09
C GLU A 418 -7.99 -2.32 11.06
N SER A 419 -8.74 -1.96 12.10
CA SER A 419 -9.45 -0.67 12.13
C SER A 419 -8.51 0.54 12.23
N VAL A 420 -7.36 0.37 12.88
CA VAL A 420 -6.41 1.46 13.18
C VAL A 420 -5.22 1.48 12.23
N PHE A 421 -4.65 0.33 11.90
CA PHE A 421 -3.38 0.26 11.18
C PHE A 421 -3.51 -0.08 9.70
N LYS A 422 -4.63 -0.67 9.28
CA LYS A 422 -4.87 -1.03 7.89
C LYS A 422 -5.60 0.10 7.17
N MET A 423 -5.02 0.57 6.08
CA MET A 423 -5.64 1.60 5.26
C MET A 423 -6.85 1.05 4.51
N ARG A 424 -7.94 1.83 4.48
CA ARG A 424 -9.23 1.41 3.93
C ARG A 424 -9.25 1.56 2.41
N GLU A 425 -9.98 0.67 1.74
CA GLU A 425 -10.28 0.82 0.32
C GLU A 425 -11.36 1.90 0.13
N THR A 426 -11.21 2.73 -0.90
CA THR A 426 -12.17 3.74 -1.31
C THR A 426 -12.39 3.67 -2.82
N ASP A 427 -13.28 4.50 -3.37
CA ASP A 427 -13.46 4.63 -4.82
C ASP A 427 -12.24 5.19 -5.54
N LYS A 428 -11.31 5.83 -4.81
CA LYS A 428 -10.08 6.43 -5.33
C LYS A 428 -8.82 5.61 -5.04
N VAL A 429 -8.79 4.90 -3.92
CA VAL A 429 -7.62 4.18 -3.43
C VAL A 429 -7.95 2.70 -3.29
N ILE A 430 -7.21 1.88 -4.03
CA ILE A 430 -7.28 0.42 -3.96
C ILE A 430 -6.59 -0.03 -2.67
N GLY A 431 -7.21 -0.97 -1.96
CA GLY A 431 -6.57 -1.59 -0.80
C GLY A 431 -5.34 -2.41 -1.18
N TYR A 432 -4.36 -2.51 -0.28
CA TYR A 432 -3.20 -3.36 -0.49
C TYR A 432 -3.61 -4.84 -0.67
N VAL A 433 -3.01 -5.52 -1.65
CA VAL A 433 -3.38 -6.91 -2.02
C VAL A 433 -2.30 -7.95 -1.68
N GLY A 434 -1.09 -7.53 -1.28
CA GLY A 434 0.06 -8.40 -1.04
C GLY A 434 0.16 -8.97 0.39
N TYR A 435 -0.93 -9.00 1.15
CA TYR A 435 -0.88 -9.48 2.54
C TYR A 435 -0.47 -10.95 2.63
N PRO A 436 0.41 -11.32 3.57
CA PRO A 436 0.78 -12.71 3.77
C PRO A 436 -0.43 -13.54 4.21
N MET A 437 -0.50 -14.77 3.69
CA MET A 437 -1.49 -15.74 4.13
C MET A 437 -1.15 -16.20 5.55
N LEU A 438 -2.05 -15.95 6.50
CA LEU A 438 -1.90 -16.48 7.85
C LEU A 438 -2.20 -17.99 7.83
N PRO A 439 -1.30 -18.84 8.35
CA PRO A 439 -1.59 -20.26 8.47
C PRO A 439 -2.76 -20.45 9.45
N PRO A 440 -3.70 -21.37 9.16
CA PRO A 440 -4.79 -21.66 10.08
C PRO A 440 -4.23 -22.22 11.38
N ARG A 441 -4.52 -21.55 12.50
CA ARG A 441 -4.16 -22.04 13.82
C ARG A 441 -5.10 -23.15 14.24
N ILE A 442 -4.64 -24.39 14.07
CA ILE A 442 -5.37 -25.56 14.54
C ILE A 442 -4.98 -25.76 16.01
N ASN A 443 -5.88 -25.39 16.93
CA ASN A 443 -5.72 -25.72 18.33
C ASN A 443 -6.02 -27.22 18.51
N TYR A 444 -5.00 -28.04 18.71
CA TYR A 444 -5.13 -29.48 18.93
C TYR A 444 -5.52 -29.84 20.37
N ARG A 445 -5.74 -28.86 21.25
CA ARG A 445 -6.17 -29.11 22.63
C ARG A 445 -7.60 -29.66 22.65
N ILE A 446 -7.76 -30.83 23.26
CA ILE A 446 -9.08 -31.40 23.57
C ILE A 446 -9.51 -30.84 24.92
N ASN A 447 -10.42 -29.87 24.90
CA ASN A 447 -11.01 -29.33 26.13
C ASN A 447 -11.84 -30.42 26.81
N THR A 448 -11.35 -30.92 27.94
CA THR A 448 -12.10 -31.83 28.81
C THR A 448 -12.29 -31.17 30.17
N PRO A 449 -13.25 -31.60 30.99
CA PRO A 449 -13.41 -31.08 32.35
C PRO A 449 -12.15 -31.19 33.24
N PHE A 450 -11.18 -32.02 32.85
CA PHE A 450 -9.91 -32.23 33.54
C PHE A 450 -8.72 -31.52 32.88
N ASN A 451 -8.94 -30.88 31.72
CA ASN A 451 -7.91 -30.26 30.90
C ASN A 451 -8.50 -29.00 30.25
N GLN A 452 -8.93 -28.06 31.09
CA GLN A 452 -9.28 -26.70 30.67
C GLN A 452 -8.02 -25.84 30.72
N PRO A 453 -7.84 -24.93 29.74
CA PRO A 453 -6.72 -24.00 29.78
C PRO A 453 -6.82 -23.09 31.01
N SER A 454 -5.66 -22.68 31.54
CA SER A 454 -5.64 -21.62 32.55
C SER A 454 -5.91 -20.26 31.90
N VAL A 455 -6.27 -19.27 32.72
CA VAL A 455 -6.48 -17.89 32.25
C VAL A 455 -5.24 -17.33 31.56
N GLU A 456 -4.04 -17.67 32.06
CA GLU A 456 -2.77 -17.30 31.43
C GLU A 456 -2.54 -18.01 30.09
N GLU A 457 -2.95 -19.27 29.95
CA GLU A 457 -2.85 -19.98 28.67
C GLU A 457 -3.82 -19.42 27.63
N GLU A 458 -5.04 -19.06 28.03
CA GLU A 458 -6.01 -18.38 27.17
C GLU A 458 -5.47 -17.02 26.70
N TYR A 459 -4.85 -16.27 27.61
CA TYR A 459 -4.21 -15.00 27.28
C TYR A 459 -3.08 -15.14 26.27
N GLU A 460 -2.17 -16.11 26.44
CA GLU A 460 -1.09 -16.34 25.48
C GLU A 460 -1.63 -16.73 24.09
N ASP A 461 -2.69 -17.55 24.05
CA ASP A 461 -3.38 -17.89 22.79
C ASP A 461 -3.93 -16.62 22.10
N SER A 462 -4.58 -15.72 22.84
CA SER A 462 -5.12 -14.46 22.32
C SER A 462 -4.05 -13.45 21.96
N LYS A 463 -2.98 -13.33 22.76
CA LYS A 463 -1.79 -12.52 22.45
C LYS A 463 -1.19 -12.92 21.11
N GLN A 464 -1.01 -14.22 20.91
CA GLN A 464 -0.49 -14.75 19.67
C GLN A 464 -1.44 -14.36 18.52
N LYS A 465 -2.78 -14.42 18.67
CA LYS A 465 -3.72 -14.01 17.60
C LYS A 465 -3.61 -12.53 17.27
N TYR A 466 -3.47 -11.70 18.29
CA TYR A 466 -3.26 -10.26 18.13
C TYR A 466 -1.95 -9.98 17.37
N GLU A 467 -0.86 -10.64 17.75
CA GLU A 467 0.44 -10.54 17.08
C GLU A 467 0.38 -11.01 15.61
N ASP A 468 -0.38 -12.06 15.29
CA ASP A 468 -0.59 -12.49 13.90
C ASP A 468 -1.25 -11.40 13.06
N SER A 469 -2.27 -10.74 13.62
CA SER A 469 -2.96 -9.65 12.93
C SER A 469 -2.01 -8.46 12.68
N ILE A 470 -1.21 -8.09 13.69
CA ILE A 470 -0.15 -7.08 13.53
C ILE A 470 0.87 -7.50 12.46
N ASN A 471 1.38 -8.74 12.53
CA ASN A 471 2.36 -9.26 11.57
C ASN A 471 1.83 -9.31 10.13
N GLN A 472 0.53 -9.57 9.98
CA GLN A 472 -0.11 -9.55 8.68
C GLN A 472 -0.19 -8.14 8.11
N ILE A 473 -0.57 -7.14 8.92
CA ILE A 473 -0.72 -5.75 8.49
C ILE A 473 0.64 -5.08 8.25
N PHE A 474 1.58 -5.23 9.18
CA PHE A 474 2.94 -4.68 9.10
C PHE A 474 3.87 -5.65 8.37
N CYS A 475 3.52 -5.98 7.12
CA CYS A 475 4.23 -6.98 6.30
C CYS A 475 5.38 -6.40 5.45
N PHE A 476 5.95 -5.28 5.85
CA PHE A 476 7.14 -4.69 5.22
C PHE A 476 8.41 -5.01 6.01
N GLU A 477 9.55 -5.00 5.32
CA GLU A 477 10.84 -5.27 5.94
C GLU A 477 11.49 -3.96 6.39
N ILE A 478 12.10 -3.96 7.59
CA ILE A 478 12.82 -2.80 8.13
C ILE A 478 14.30 -3.14 8.22
N TYR A 479 15.13 -2.34 7.56
CA TYR A 479 16.59 -2.45 7.58
C TYR A 479 17.19 -1.26 8.32
N GLU A 480 17.81 -1.52 9.47
CA GLU A 480 18.49 -0.50 10.24
C GLU A 480 19.88 -0.24 9.67
N LYS A 481 20.19 1.03 9.40
CA LYS A 481 21.53 1.51 9.07
C LYS A 481 22.08 2.39 10.20
N ASP A 482 23.29 2.90 10.01
CA ASP A 482 23.94 3.73 11.03
C ASP A 482 23.14 5.00 11.34
N ASP A 483 22.58 5.65 10.30
CA ASP A 483 21.91 6.96 10.40
C ASP A 483 20.41 6.95 10.03
N GLU A 484 19.89 5.87 9.45
CA GLU A 484 18.52 5.77 8.94
C GLU A 484 17.91 4.37 9.13
N ASP A 485 16.59 4.29 9.15
CA ASP A 485 15.81 3.07 9.01
C ASP A 485 15.18 3.05 7.61
N VAL A 486 15.34 1.94 6.90
CA VAL A 486 14.82 1.77 5.53
C VAL A 486 13.71 0.73 5.51
N LEU A 487 12.52 1.15 5.12
CA LEU A 487 11.35 0.28 4.97
C LEU A 487 11.25 -0.17 3.53
N VAL A 488 11.16 -1.48 3.29
CA VAL A 488 11.03 -2.06 1.96
C VAL A 488 9.66 -2.71 1.81
N ILE A 489 8.91 -2.24 0.82
CA ILE A 489 7.54 -2.67 0.53
C ILE A 489 7.50 -3.18 -0.90
N HIS A 490 6.98 -4.39 -1.07
CA HIS A 490 6.84 -5.03 -2.37
C HIS A 490 5.37 -5.00 -2.84
N LEU A 491 5.16 -4.68 -4.12
CA LEU A 491 3.86 -4.70 -4.77
C LEU A 491 3.95 -5.39 -6.14
N ASP A 492 3.13 -6.42 -6.35
CA ASP A 492 3.17 -7.21 -7.58
C ASP A 492 2.76 -6.41 -8.83
N TYR A 493 1.78 -5.51 -8.69
CA TYR A 493 1.12 -4.86 -9.83
C TYR A 493 0.45 -3.54 -9.45
N LEU A 494 0.59 -2.52 -10.29
CA LEU A 494 -0.21 -1.29 -10.21
C LEU A 494 -0.62 -0.78 -11.59
N LYS A 495 -1.92 -0.62 -11.81
CA LYS A 495 -2.48 -0.10 -13.07
C LYS A 495 -2.22 1.41 -13.20
N HIS A 496 -2.07 1.89 -14.44
CA HIS A 496 -2.04 3.33 -14.71
C HIS A 496 -3.30 4.05 -14.23
N ASN A 497 -3.14 5.32 -13.83
CA ASN A 497 -4.17 6.19 -13.27
C ASN A 497 -4.89 5.56 -12.06
N THR A 498 -4.16 4.81 -11.22
CA THR A 498 -4.70 4.25 -9.97
C THR A 498 -3.76 4.49 -8.81
N LYS A 499 -4.34 4.51 -7.61
CA LYS A 499 -3.62 4.62 -6.34
C LYS A 499 -3.84 3.35 -5.53
N MET A 500 -2.80 2.84 -4.91
CA MET A 500 -2.88 1.73 -3.98
C MET A 500 -2.34 2.15 -2.63
N ALA A 501 -3.06 1.83 -1.57
CA ALA A 501 -2.59 2.03 -0.21
C ALA A 501 -1.37 1.13 0.07
N LEU A 502 -0.41 1.64 0.85
CA LEU A 502 0.61 0.77 1.45
C LEU A 502 -0.04 -0.27 2.40
N PRO A 503 0.66 -1.37 2.76
CA PRO A 503 0.09 -2.42 3.61
C PRO A 503 -0.42 -1.93 4.98
N SER A 504 0.23 -0.92 5.55
CA SER A 504 -0.22 -0.30 6.79
C SER A 504 0.07 1.19 6.79
N VAL A 505 -0.55 1.87 7.74
CA VAL A 505 -0.10 3.20 8.15
C VAL A 505 1.34 3.12 8.70
N LEU A 506 2.08 4.22 8.58
CA LEU A 506 3.38 4.38 9.24
C LEU A 506 3.15 4.96 10.64
N VAL A 507 3.76 4.33 11.65
CA VAL A 507 3.58 4.71 13.06
C VAL A 507 4.88 5.28 13.59
N PHE A 508 4.87 6.50 14.12
CA PHE A 508 6.05 7.23 14.58
C PHE A 508 5.99 7.53 16.07
N LYS A 509 7.14 7.38 16.75
CA LYS A 509 7.36 7.93 18.09
C LYS A 509 7.67 9.42 18.00
N ASN A 510 8.55 9.78 17.08
CA ASN A 510 8.91 11.15 16.74
C ASN A 510 8.78 11.31 15.24
N VAL A 511 8.02 12.31 14.79
CA VAL A 511 7.80 12.54 13.36
C VAL A 511 9.02 13.23 12.78
N PRO A 512 9.67 12.69 11.73
CA PRO A 512 10.76 13.36 11.06
C PRO A 512 10.25 14.58 10.26
N GLU A 513 11.11 15.55 9.95
CA GLU A 513 10.71 16.66 9.07
C GLU A 513 10.36 16.18 7.66
N THR A 514 11.07 15.14 7.18
CA THR A 514 10.90 14.58 5.85
C THR A 514 11.09 13.07 5.81
N ILE A 515 10.45 12.43 4.84
CA ILE A 515 10.68 11.03 4.45
C ILE A 515 11.09 11.04 2.99
N SER A 516 12.26 10.47 2.66
CA SER A 516 12.64 10.25 1.26
C SER A 516 12.26 8.86 0.81
N TYR A 517 11.97 8.69 -0.48
CA TYR A 517 11.63 7.39 -1.03
C TYR A 517 12.36 7.10 -2.33
N GLU A 518 12.53 5.81 -2.61
CA GLU A 518 13.04 5.27 -3.86
C GLU A 518 12.04 4.22 -4.37
N ILE A 519 11.75 4.22 -5.66
CA ILE A 519 10.87 3.25 -6.30
C ILE A 519 11.59 2.64 -7.48
N SER A 520 11.65 1.31 -7.52
CA SER A 520 12.11 0.54 -8.68
C SER A 520 11.00 -0.40 -9.14
N SER A 521 10.94 -0.68 -10.43
CA SER A 521 9.95 -1.58 -11.01
C SER A 521 10.49 -2.29 -12.25
N LYS A 522 9.80 -3.33 -12.71
CA LYS A 522 10.22 -4.14 -13.86
C LYS A 522 10.27 -3.38 -15.18
N HIS A 523 9.36 -2.44 -15.38
CA HIS A 523 9.22 -1.74 -16.66
C HIS A 523 9.91 -0.38 -16.72
N THR A 524 10.49 0.07 -15.60
CA THR A 524 11.20 1.35 -15.51
C THR A 524 12.67 1.12 -15.17
N SER A 525 13.58 1.50 -16.07
CA SER A 525 15.01 1.31 -15.87
C SER A 525 15.64 2.30 -14.89
N GLU A 526 14.97 3.42 -14.63
CA GLU A 526 15.42 4.45 -13.69
C GLU A 526 14.71 4.30 -12.35
N VAL A 527 15.45 4.48 -11.26
CA VAL A 527 14.87 4.54 -9.91
C VAL A 527 14.20 5.90 -9.75
N THR A 528 12.92 5.91 -9.39
CA THR A 528 12.20 7.15 -9.10
C THR A 528 12.43 7.53 -7.65
N CYS A 529 12.94 8.73 -7.41
CA CYS A 529 13.20 9.23 -6.06
C CYS A 529 12.31 10.45 -5.76
N GLY A 530 11.92 10.61 -4.50
CA GLY A 530 11.19 11.79 -4.04
C GLY A 530 11.35 12.03 -2.54
N VAL A 531 10.81 13.16 -2.09
CA VAL A 531 10.85 13.57 -0.68
C VAL A 531 9.49 14.12 -0.28
N LEU A 532 8.97 13.59 0.82
CA LEU A 532 7.72 13.98 1.45
C LEU A 532 8.02 14.82 2.68
N LYS A 533 7.34 15.96 2.83
CA LYS A 533 7.41 16.82 4.01
C LYS A 533 6.25 16.54 4.94
N MET A 534 6.53 16.38 6.22
CA MET A 534 5.48 16.16 7.23
C MET A 534 4.85 17.51 7.60
N ALA A 535 3.52 17.59 7.59
CA ALA A 535 2.73 18.81 7.81
C ALA A 535 1.80 18.69 9.02
#